data_AF-A0A395ICW4-F1
#
_entry.id   AF-A0A395ICW4-F1
#
_cell.length_a   1.000
_cell.length_b   1.000
_cell.length_c   1.000
_cell.angle_alpha   90.00
_cell.angle_beta   90.00
_cell.angle_gamma   90.00
#
_symmetry.space_group_name_H-M   'P 1'
#
loop_
_entity.id
_entity.type
_entity.pdbx_description
1 polymer ?
#
loop_
_entity_poly.entity_id
_entity_poly.type
_entity_poly.pdbx_seq_one_letter_code
_entity_poly.pdbx_strand_id
1 'polypeptide(L)'
;MSEYARSIAQNEMKWAQAHVQPKINVQLVGKQPETADDYILLLERHLELVPFLIQDPLGHEPPNQLLYSDLLLDNIFVDPSINITAVIDWQHTVALPVDQQQLFPQMLEPTSAGAGEGDDSLCKAYLTKVKSLSLRR
;
A
#
# COMPACT_ATOMS: atom_id res chain seq x y z
N MET A 1 -14.23 -2.01 4.95
CA MET A 1 -13.14 -2.34 4.01
C MET A 1 -13.60 -3.06 2.75
N SER A 2 -14.59 -3.96 2.85
CA SER A 2 -15.17 -4.65 1.68
C SER A 2 -15.63 -3.68 0.59
N GLU A 3 -16.23 -2.55 0.98
CA GLU A 3 -16.69 -1.52 0.05
C GLU A 3 -15.55 -0.87 -0.73
N TYR A 4 -14.45 -0.53 -0.04
CA TYR A 4 -13.27 0.04 -0.67
C TYR A 4 -12.68 -0.93 -1.70
N ALA A 5 -12.44 -2.19 -1.35
CA ALA A 5 -11.89 -3.18 -2.26
C ALA A 5 -12.80 -3.42 -3.48
N ARG A 6 -14.13 -3.49 -3.27
CA ARG A 6 -15.10 -3.55 -4.37
C ARG A 6 -15.03 -2.33 -5.27
N SER A 7 -14.97 -1.13 -4.69
CA SER A 7 -14.94 0.12 -5.44
C SER A 7 -13.70 0.24 -6.33
N ILE A 8 -12.53 -0.22 -5.84
CA ILE A 8 -11.30 -0.26 -6.63
C ILE A 8 -11.49 -1.18 -7.84
N ALA A 9 -11.92 -2.42 -7.62
CA ALA A 9 -12.12 -3.36 -8.72
C ALA A 9 -13.15 -2.85 -9.74
N GLN A 10 -14.26 -2.27 -9.28
CA GLN A 10 -15.29 -1.72 -10.16
C GLN A 10 -14.80 -0.51 -10.98
N ASN A 11 -13.97 0.36 -10.38
CA ASN A 11 -13.40 1.50 -11.08
C ASN A 11 -12.39 1.05 -12.13
N GLU A 12 -11.52 0.10 -11.79
CA GLU A 12 -10.55 -0.50 -12.71
C GLU A 12 -11.23 -1.24 -13.87
N MET A 13 -12.31 -1.98 -13.60
CA MET A 13 -13.10 -2.63 -14.66
C MET A 13 -13.67 -1.61 -15.65
N LYS A 14 -14.25 -0.51 -15.14
CA LYS A 14 -14.77 0.57 -16.01
C LYS A 14 -13.68 1.23 -16.82
N TRP A 15 -12.52 1.48 -16.20
CA TRP A 15 -11.37 2.05 -16.90
C TRP A 15 -10.87 1.08 -17.98
N ALA A 16 -10.77 -0.21 -17.66
CA ALA A 16 -10.32 -1.24 -18.57
C ALA A 16 -11.19 -1.38 -19.81
N GLN A 17 -12.51 -1.41 -19.61
CA GLN A 17 -13.49 -1.47 -20.71
C GLN A 17 -13.36 -0.29 -21.68
N ALA A 18 -13.01 0.89 -21.17
CA ALA A 18 -12.95 2.11 -21.98
C ALA A 18 -11.58 2.37 -22.62
N HIS A 19 -10.48 1.90 -22.01
CA HIS A 19 -9.13 2.37 -22.37
C HIS A 19 -8.06 1.29 -22.51
N VAL A 20 -8.27 0.05 -22.05
CA VAL A 20 -7.20 -0.95 -22.08
C VAL A 20 -6.88 -1.36 -23.52
N GLN A 21 -5.59 -1.33 -23.82
CA GLN A 21 -5.04 -1.89 -25.04
C GLN A 21 -4.29 -3.19 -24.70
N PRO A 22 -4.40 -4.23 -25.55
CA PRO A 22 -3.67 -5.47 -25.32
C PRO A 22 -2.16 -5.24 -25.21
N LYS A 23 -1.53 -5.82 -24.20
CA LYS A 23 -0.09 -5.65 -23.94
C LYS A 23 0.61 -6.99 -23.80
N ILE A 24 1.82 -7.07 -24.35
CA ILE A 24 2.69 -8.22 -24.15
C ILE A 24 3.24 -8.17 -22.73
N ASN A 25 2.93 -9.19 -21.93
CA ASN A 25 3.56 -9.37 -20.64
C ASN A 25 4.97 -9.96 -20.84
N VAL A 26 5.99 -9.10 -20.73
CA VAL A 26 7.41 -9.47 -20.92
C VAL A 26 7.91 -10.50 -19.90
N GLN A 27 7.23 -10.65 -18.77
CA GLN A 27 7.57 -11.64 -17.74
C GLN A 27 7.01 -13.04 -18.06
N LEU A 28 6.08 -13.13 -19.02
CA LEU A 28 5.46 -14.39 -19.46
C LEU A 28 5.92 -14.71 -20.89
N VAL A 29 7.11 -15.31 -21.01
CA VAL A 29 7.68 -15.72 -22.29
C VAL A 29 6.74 -16.70 -23.01
N GLY A 30 6.33 -16.37 -24.24
CA GLY A 30 5.59 -17.27 -25.13
C GLY A 30 4.06 -17.25 -24.99
N LYS A 31 3.48 -16.33 -24.21
CA LYS A 31 2.02 -16.13 -24.16
C LYS A 31 1.53 -15.08 -25.16
N GLN A 32 0.27 -15.24 -25.57
CA GLN A 32 -0.47 -14.22 -26.31
C GLN A 32 -0.54 -12.92 -25.48
N PRO A 33 -0.68 -11.75 -26.13
CA PRO A 33 -0.88 -10.49 -25.43
C PRO A 33 -2.04 -10.60 -24.44
N GLU A 34 -1.86 -10.10 -23.23
CA GLU A 34 -2.94 -10.01 -22.24
C GLU A 34 -3.98 -9.03 -22.77
N THR A 35 -5.23 -9.47 -22.81
CA THR A 35 -6.36 -8.69 -23.31
C THR A 35 -7.07 -7.94 -22.18
N ALA A 36 -7.92 -6.99 -22.54
CA ALA A 36 -8.81 -6.34 -21.57
C ALA A 36 -9.70 -7.37 -20.85
N ASP A 37 -10.15 -8.41 -21.56
CA ASP A 37 -10.99 -9.47 -20.99
C ASP A 37 -10.24 -10.30 -19.93
N ASP A 38 -8.95 -10.58 -20.16
CA ASP A 38 -8.11 -11.28 -19.17
C ASP A 38 -7.98 -10.46 -17.87
N TYR A 39 -7.82 -9.14 -18.00
CA TYR A 39 -7.73 -8.23 -16.86
C TYR A 39 -9.07 -8.09 -16.14
N ILE A 40 -10.17 -7.98 -16.88
CA ILE A 40 -11.52 -7.93 -16.32
C ILE A 40 -11.83 -9.23 -15.56
N LEU A 41 -11.51 -10.39 -16.13
CA LEU A 41 -11.70 -11.68 -15.48
C LEU A 41 -10.91 -11.79 -14.16
N LEU A 42 -9.70 -11.21 -14.11
CA LEU A 42 -8.92 -11.14 -12.87
C LEU A 42 -9.62 -10.27 -11.82
N LEU A 43 -10.17 -9.12 -12.21
CA LEU A 43 -10.91 -8.22 -11.32
C LEU A 43 -12.21 -8.87 -10.81
N GLU A 44 -12.90 -9.63 -11.66
CA GLU A 44 -14.07 -10.43 -11.24
C GLU A 44 -13.71 -11.47 -10.19
N ARG A 45 -12.63 -12.23 -10.40
CA ARG A 45 -12.12 -13.17 -9.38
C ARG A 45 -11.71 -12.47 -8.09
N HIS A 46 -11.12 -11.28 -8.19
CA HIS A 46 -10.83 -10.48 -7.01
C HIS A 46 -12.12 -10.16 -6.23
N LEU A 47 -13.17 -9.72 -6.91
CA LEU A 47 -14.48 -9.44 -6.30
C LEU A 47 -15.08 -10.66 -5.59
N GLU A 48 -14.94 -11.86 -6.17
CA GLU A 48 -15.36 -13.12 -5.53
C GLU A 48 -14.57 -13.42 -4.25
N LEU A 49 -13.29 -13.03 -4.21
CA LEU A 49 -12.41 -13.27 -3.07
C LEU A 49 -12.54 -12.22 -1.95
N VAL A 50 -12.98 -11.01 -2.26
CA VAL A 50 -13.11 -9.90 -1.30
C VAL A 50 -13.81 -10.31 0.02
N PRO A 51 -14.96 -11.01 0.02
CA PRO A 51 -15.64 -11.42 1.26
C PRO A 51 -14.83 -12.40 2.12
N PHE A 52 -13.90 -13.14 1.52
CA PHE A 52 -13.07 -14.11 2.24
C PHE A 52 -11.76 -13.50 2.73
N LEU A 53 -11.23 -12.51 2.00
CA LEU A 53 -10.02 -11.78 2.36
C LEU A 53 -10.28 -10.77 3.49
N ILE A 54 -11.47 -10.16 3.50
CA ILE A 54 -11.84 -9.10 4.43
C ILE A 54 -12.92 -9.63 5.36
N GLN A 55 -12.51 -10.04 6.56
CA GLN A 55 -13.43 -10.35 7.66
C GLN A 55 -13.82 -9.06 8.37
N ASP A 56 -14.63 -8.21 7.71
CA ASP A 56 -15.14 -6.99 8.34
C ASP A 56 -16.15 -7.38 9.44
N PRO A 57 -15.97 -6.96 10.70
CA PRO A 57 -17.06 -6.94 11.66
C PRO A 57 -18.14 -6.01 11.12
N LEU A 58 -19.39 -6.52 11.03
CA LEU A 58 -20.54 -5.76 10.53
C LEU A 58 -20.59 -4.35 11.12
N GLY A 59 -20.39 -3.34 10.27
CA GLY A 59 -20.59 -1.93 10.61
C GLY A 59 -19.33 -1.13 11.01
N HIS A 60 -18.13 -1.70 10.93
CA HIS A 60 -16.90 -0.95 11.19
C HIS A 60 -16.15 -0.62 9.88
N GLU A 61 -16.37 0.57 9.34
CA GLU A 61 -15.50 1.13 8.31
C GLU A 61 -14.40 1.95 9.02
N PRO A 62 -13.15 1.49 9.01
CA PRO A 62 -12.05 2.21 9.65
C PRO A 62 -11.83 3.55 8.93
N PRO A 63 -11.43 4.62 9.66
CA PRO A 63 -11.20 5.91 9.03
C PRO A 63 -10.07 5.83 8.00
N ASN A 64 -10.28 6.47 6.86
CA ASN A 64 -9.22 6.65 5.86
C ASN A 64 -8.10 7.50 6.45
N GLN A 65 -6.85 7.05 6.25
CA GLN A 65 -5.65 7.78 6.59
C GLN A 65 -4.82 8.03 5.32
N LEU A 66 -4.09 9.14 5.33
CA LEU A 66 -3.10 9.42 4.32
C LEU A 66 -1.89 8.51 4.55
N LEU A 67 -1.66 7.59 3.63
CA LEU A 67 -0.47 6.78 3.57
C LEU A 67 0.54 7.45 2.65
N TYR A 68 1.74 7.68 3.18
CA TYR A 68 2.87 8.18 2.43
C TYR A 68 3.77 6.99 2.06
N SER A 69 3.62 6.51 0.83
CA SER A 69 4.25 5.26 0.34
C SER A 69 5.75 5.39 0.06
N ASP A 70 6.26 6.62 -0.06
CA ASP A 70 7.63 6.94 -0.47
C ASP A 70 8.43 7.58 0.67
N LEU A 71 8.22 7.07 1.89
CA LEU A 71 8.92 7.51 3.09
C LEU A 71 10.35 6.96 3.12
N LEU A 72 11.19 7.52 2.27
CA LEU A 72 12.65 7.34 2.25
C LEU A 72 13.31 8.37 3.17
N LEU A 73 14.49 8.03 3.71
CA LEU A 73 15.29 8.96 4.54
C LEU A 73 15.63 10.24 3.77
N ASP A 74 15.84 10.14 2.46
CA ASP A 74 16.17 11.26 1.57
C ASP A 74 15.03 12.27 1.46
N ASN A 75 13.79 11.87 1.76
CA ASN A 75 12.60 12.72 1.72
C ASN A 75 12.31 13.40 3.07
N ILE A 76 13.15 13.18 4.10
CA ILE A 76 12.99 13.75 5.45
C ILE A 76 14.15 14.69 5.76
N PHE A 77 13.84 15.97 5.96
CA PHE A 77 14.82 16.97 6.37
C PHE A 77 14.84 17.12 7.89
N VAL A 78 16.02 17.05 8.48
CA VAL A 78 16.24 17.14 9.92
C VAL A 78 17.18 18.31 10.23
N ASP A 79 16.89 19.08 11.27
CA ASP A 79 17.81 20.12 11.75
C ASP A 79 18.99 19.53 12.54
N PRO A 80 20.03 20.31 12.86
CA PRO A 80 21.14 19.84 13.71
C PRO A 80 20.74 19.42 15.13
N SER A 81 19.51 19.74 15.55
CA SER A 81 18.94 19.38 16.85
C SER A 81 18.04 18.12 16.78
N ILE A 82 18.06 17.39 15.66
CA ILE A 82 17.34 16.13 15.43
C ILE A 82 15.80 16.35 15.36
N ASN A 83 15.34 17.54 14.99
CA ASN A 83 13.92 17.79 14.72
C ASN A 83 13.63 17.67 13.23
N ILE A 84 12.55 16.97 12.89
CA ILE A 84 12.03 16.93 11.51
C ILE A 84 11.52 18.32 11.14
N THR A 85 12.11 18.91 10.10
CA THR A 85 11.78 20.26 9.61
C THR A 85 10.84 20.22 8.41
N ALA A 86 11.00 19.23 7.54
CA ALA A 86 10.16 19.05 6.36
C ALA A 86 10.11 17.59 5.92
N VAL A 87 9.00 17.22 5.29
CA VAL A 87 8.82 15.98 4.54
C VAL A 87 8.37 16.39 3.14
N ILE A 88 9.03 15.88 2.10
CA ILE A 88 8.76 16.24 0.71
C ILE A 88 8.19 15.06 -0.09
N ASP A 89 8.09 15.21 -1.42
CA ASP A 89 7.77 14.14 -2.36
C ASP A 89 6.40 13.45 -2.16
N TRP A 90 5.37 14.21 -1.79
CA TRP A 90 4.02 13.72 -1.47
C TRP A 90 3.23 13.16 -2.65
N GLN A 91 3.78 13.12 -3.87
CA GLN A 91 3.06 12.76 -5.09
C GLN A 91 2.58 11.30 -5.13
N HIS A 92 3.14 10.42 -4.30
CA HIS A 92 2.72 9.02 -4.15
C HIS A 92 1.84 8.79 -2.90
N THR A 93 1.36 9.86 -2.26
CA THR A 93 0.47 9.76 -1.10
C THR A 93 -0.92 9.31 -1.52
N VAL A 94 -1.47 8.33 -0.81
CA VAL A 94 -2.80 7.77 -1.08
C VAL A 94 -3.66 7.76 0.18
N ALA A 95 -4.95 8.03 0.04
CA ALA A 95 -5.89 7.87 1.15
C ALA A 95 -6.39 6.42 1.17
N LEU A 96 -6.03 5.67 2.21
CA LEU A 96 -6.38 4.26 2.37
C LEU A 96 -7.03 4.00 3.72
N PRO A 97 -7.90 2.99 3.82
CA PRO A 97 -8.33 2.47 5.11
C PRO A 97 -7.10 2.07 5.95
N VAL A 98 -7.10 2.39 7.25
CA VAL A 98 -5.99 2.09 8.20
C VAL A 98 -5.47 0.66 8.09
N ASP A 99 -6.40 -0.26 7.92
CA ASP A 99 -6.21 -1.69 7.98
C ASP A 99 -5.51 -2.22 6.70
N GLN A 100 -5.40 -1.37 5.68
CA GLN A 100 -4.69 -1.59 4.41
C GLN A 100 -3.33 -0.87 4.38
N GLN A 101 -2.93 -0.20 5.47
CA GLN A 101 -1.63 0.45 5.53
C GLN A 101 -0.51 -0.59 5.59
N GLN A 102 0.59 -0.29 4.90
CA GLN A 102 1.81 -1.08 5.01
C GLN A 102 2.28 -1.07 6.47
N LEU A 103 2.49 -2.27 7.04
CA LEU A 103 2.87 -2.42 8.45
C LEU A 103 4.25 -1.80 8.74
N PHE A 104 5.07 -1.57 7.72
CA PHE A 104 6.44 -1.07 7.84
C PHE A 104 6.72 -0.06 6.72
N PRO A 105 7.04 1.20 7.02
CA PRO A 105 7.53 2.15 6.01
C PRO A 105 8.87 1.67 5.41
N GLN A 106 9.11 1.98 4.14
CA GLN A 106 10.29 1.55 3.39
C GLN A 106 11.62 1.96 4.05
N MET A 107 11.68 3.10 4.72
CA MET A 107 12.86 3.52 5.52
C MET A 107 13.27 2.50 6.60
N LEU A 108 12.38 1.61 7.03
CA LEU A 108 12.69 0.56 8.01
C LEU A 108 13.04 -0.79 7.36
N GLU A 109 13.07 -0.87 6.03
CA GLU A 109 13.53 -2.06 5.33
C GLU A 109 15.06 -2.19 5.46
N PRO A 110 15.57 -3.39 5.80
CA PRO A 110 17.01 -3.58 5.95
C PRO A 110 17.71 -3.27 4.63
N THR A 111 18.51 -2.21 4.59
CA THR A 111 19.27 -1.90 3.38
C THR A 111 20.37 -2.96 3.28
N SER A 112 20.32 -3.82 2.25
CA SER A 112 21.30 -4.90 2.02
C SER A 112 22.74 -4.41 1.83
N ALA A 113 22.97 -3.09 1.78
CA ALA A 113 24.25 -2.43 1.58
C ALA A 113 24.98 -2.00 2.87
N GLY A 114 24.48 -2.31 4.06
CA GLY A 114 25.16 -1.88 5.30
C GLY A 114 24.88 -2.79 6.49
N ALA A 115 25.75 -3.77 6.71
CA ALA A 115 25.85 -4.46 7.99
C ALA A 115 26.28 -3.47 9.07
N GLY A 116 25.32 -2.83 9.73
CA GLY A 116 25.51 -2.05 10.95
C GLY A 116 24.44 -2.45 11.96
N GLU A 117 24.84 -2.78 13.18
CA GLU A 117 23.99 -3.20 14.32
C GLU A 117 22.95 -2.14 14.79
N GLY A 118 22.57 -1.16 13.96
CA GLY A 118 21.77 0.02 14.33
C GLY A 118 20.28 0.01 13.93
N ASP A 119 19.88 -0.73 12.89
CA ASP A 119 18.53 -0.58 12.26
C ASP A 119 17.38 -1.16 13.09
N ASP A 120 17.68 -2.10 13.99
CA ASP A 120 16.68 -2.78 14.81
C ASP A 120 15.98 -1.84 15.80
N SER A 121 16.64 -0.75 16.20
CA SER A 121 16.17 0.16 17.25
C SER A 121 15.00 1.04 16.81
N LEU A 122 15.08 1.60 15.58
CA LEU A 122 14.01 2.40 14.99
C LEU A 122 12.78 1.55 14.66
N CYS A 123 12.99 0.35 14.11
CA CYS A 123 11.90 -0.58 13.84
C CYS A 123 11.17 -1.01 15.13
N LYS A 124 11.91 -1.32 16.20
CA LYS A 124 11.32 -1.60 17.53
C LYS A 124 10.56 -0.41 18.10
N ALA A 125 11.10 0.81 17.98
CA ALA A 125 10.44 2.03 18.44
C ALA A 125 9.13 2.30 17.67
N TYR A 126 9.16 2.15 16.35
CA TYR A 126 7.99 2.28 15.48
C TYR A 126 6.90 1.26 15.85
N LEU A 127 7.25 -0.03 15.93
CA LEU A 127 6.30 -1.09 16.30
C LEU A 127 5.70 -0.87 17.70
N THR A 128 6.50 -0.43 18.67
CA THR A 128 6.01 -0.10 20.01
C THR A 128 5.00 1.04 19.96
N LYS A 129 5.28 2.08 19.16
CA LYS A 129 4.38 3.22 18.99
C LYS A 129 3.09 2.81 18.30
N VAL A 130 3.15 2.03 17.23
CA VAL A 130 1.98 1.51 16.51
C VAL A 130 1.10 0.67 17.44
N LYS A 131 1.70 -0.27 18.20
CA LYS A 131 0.96 -1.07 19.20
C LYS A 131 0.30 -0.20 20.28
N SER A 132 0.96 0.88 20.70
CA SER A 132 0.40 1.82 21.69
C SER A 132 -0.77 2.65 21.14
N LEU A 133 -0.80 2.87 19.83
CA LEU A 133 -1.88 3.59 19.13
C LEU A 133 -3.07 2.67 18.85
N SER A 134 -2.82 1.41 18.52
CA SER A 134 -3.88 0.40 18.33
C SER A 134 -4.57 0.01 19.64
N LEU A 135 -3.88 0.10 20.79
CA LEU A 135 -4.48 -0.19 22.11
C LEU A 135 -5.39 0.92 22.66
N ARG A 136 -5.38 2.11 22.04
CA ARG A 136 -6.17 3.29 22.47
C ARG A 136 -7.44 3.49 21.63
N ARG A 137 -7.72 2.60 20.68
CA ARG A 137 -8.94 2.60 19.86
C ARG A 137 -9.88 1.50 20.30
#